data_AF-A0A812TYM8-F1
#
_entry.id   AF-A0A812TYM8-F1
#
_cell.length_a   1.000
_cell.length_b   1.000
_cell.length_c   1.000
_cell.angle_alpha   90.00
_cell.angle_beta   90.00
_cell.angle_gamma   90.00
#
_symmetry.space_group_name_H-M   'P 1'
#
loop_
_entity.id
_entity.type
_entity.pdbx_description
1 polymer ?
#
loop_
_entity_poly.entity_id
_entity_poly.type
_entity_poly.pdbx_seq_one_letter_code
_entity_poly.pdbx_strand_id
1 'polypeptide(L)'
;MLTVCLEDQGYEGFAVYYMLTLVDKDRAVFYKVGRTCGSRLPIRIEDYHQQARWQEHGFVICDVLMMGVSHTEWPAKRAEQHIHGVMKQRKLALCLEESEVYKSDAKGYLVALFHETYNMTVEQFRAEEMYRGPDGHRFVTSVVFDDAP
;
A
#
# COMPACT_ATOMS: atom_id res chain seq x y z
N MET A 1 7.52 4.39 -22.19
CA MET A 1 8.63 4.59 -21.24
C MET A 1 8.01 5.26 -20.02
N LEU A 2 7.90 4.55 -18.90
CA LEU A 2 7.38 5.12 -17.65
C LEU A 2 8.56 5.84 -16.99
N THR A 3 8.62 7.16 -17.15
CA THR A 3 9.64 7.96 -16.47
C THR A 3 9.17 8.13 -15.04
N VAL A 4 9.63 7.25 -14.15
CA VAL A 4 9.49 7.49 -12.70
C VAL A 4 10.42 8.67 -12.40
N CYS A 5 9.88 9.88 -12.37
CA CYS A 5 10.59 11.04 -11.84
C CYS A 5 10.67 10.90 -10.31
N LEU A 6 11.48 9.96 -9.83
CA LEU A 6 12.15 10.16 -8.56
C LEU A 6 13.14 11.28 -8.86
N GLU A 7 12.74 12.53 -8.62
CA GLU A 7 13.76 13.56 -8.41
C GLU A 7 14.79 12.97 -7.45
N ASP A 8 16.06 13.17 -7.76
CA ASP A 8 17.28 12.57 -7.18
C ASP A 8 17.48 12.90 -5.67
N GLN A 9 16.38 12.96 -4.92
CA GLN A 9 16.26 13.34 -3.53
C GLN A 9 16.44 12.11 -2.63
N GLY A 10 17.63 11.51 -2.64
CA GLY A 10 18.20 10.85 -1.46
C GLY A 10 17.32 9.89 -0.64
N TYR A 11 16.35 9.18 -1.24
CA TYR A 11 15.49 8.22 -0.53
C TYR A 11 16.18 6.87 -0.27
N GLU A 12 17.51 6.84 -0.33
CA GLU A 12 18.31 5.69 0.07
C GLU A 12 18.13 5.43 1.57
N GLY A 13 17.70 4.22 1.92
CA GLY A 13 17.42 3.83 3.31
C GLY A 13 16.02 4.21 3.80
N PHE A 14 15.20 4.90 3.01
CA PHE A 14 13.83 5.23 3.37
C PHE A 14 12.84 4.21 2.83
N ALA A 15 11.84 3.88 3.63
CA ALA A 15 10.65 3.16 3.17
C ALA A 15 9.66 4.15 2.57
N VAL A 16 9.20 3.85 1.36
CA VAL A 16 8.17 4.61 0.64
C VAL A 16 6.89 3.78 0.60
N TYR A 17 5.76 4.45 0.79
CA TYR A 17 4.44 3.88 0.53
C TYR A 17 3.80 4.66 -0.62
N TYR A 18 3.22 3.92 -1.57
CA TYR A 18 2.81 4.45 -2.87
C TYR A 18 1.48 3.87 -3.31
N MET A 19 0.85 4.57 -4.26
CA MET A 19 -0.29 4.09 -5.02
C MET A 19 0.08 4.04 -6.50
N LEU A 20 -0.02 2.87 -7.10
CA LEU A 20 0.11 2.68 -8.54
C LEU A 20 -1.24 2.89 -9.20
N THR A 21 -1.24 3.61 -10.32
CA THR A 21 -2.36 3.59 -11.26
C THR A 21 -2.07 2.54 -12.32
N LEU A 22 -3.00 1.61 -12.50
CA LEU A 22 -2.92 0.50 -13.44
C LEU A 22 -4.01 0.67 -14.50
N VAL A 23 -3.73 0.22 -15.71
CA VAL A 23 -4.71 0.11 -16.79
C VAL A 23 -4.66 -1.30 -17.35
N ASP A 24 -5.81 -1.95 -17.52
CA ASP A 24 -5.87 -3.27 -18.15
C ASP A 24 -5.97 -3.20 -19.68
N LYS A 25 -6.03 -4.35 -20.33
CA LYS A 25 -6.18 -4.48 -21.80
C LYS A 25 -7.45 -3.80 -22.35
N ASP A 26 -8.49 -3.69 -21.54
CA ASP A 26 -9.79 -3.11 -21.88
C ASP A 26 -9.86 -1.61 -21.52
N ARG A 27 -8.73 -1.02 -21.10
CA ARG A 27 -8.57 0.36 -20.66
C ARG A 27 -9.29 0.70 -19.37
N ALA A 28 -9.72 -0.28 -18.58
CA ALA A 28 -10.25 -0.04 -17.26
C ALA A 28 -9.11 0.37 -16.31
N VAL A 29 -9.41 1.32 -15.43
CA VAL A 29 -8.45 1.89 -14.48
C VAL A 29 -8.56 1.18 -13.14
N PHE A 30 -7.40 0.81 -12.59
CA PHE A 30 -7.28 0.18 -11.28
C PHE A 30 -6.20 0.86 -10.46
N TYR A 31 -6.22 0.57 -9.16
CA TYR A 31 -5.25 1.09 -8.21
C TYR A 31 -4.62 -0.05 -7.44
N LYS A 32 -3.34 0.07 -7.15
CA LYS A 32 -2.66 -0.79 -6.20
C LYS A 32 -1.94 0.04 -5.17
N VAL A 33 -2.17 -0.27 -3.90
CA VAL A 33 -1.34 0.24 -2.81
C VAL A 33 -0.20 -0.72 -2.56
N GLY A 34 0.97 -0.17 -2.27
CA GLY A 34 2.13 -0.95 -1.92
C GLY A 34 3.16 -0.12 -1.16
N ARG A 35 4.17 -0.81 -0.65
CA ARG A 35 5.39 -0.20 -0.10
C ARG A 35 6.66 -0.85 -0.64
N THR A 36 7.76 -0.14 -0.51
CA THR A 36 9.12 -0.64 -0.80
C THR A 36 10.15 0.31 -0.19
N CYS A 37 11.45 0.02 -0.30
CA CYS A 37 12.47 1.03 -0.08
C CYS A 37 12.54 1.96 -1.29
N GLY A 38 12.76 3.26 -1.13
CA GLY A 38 12.78 4.22 -2.23
C GLY A 38 13.70 3.80 -3.38
N SER A 39 14.92 3.38 -3.04
CA SER A 39 15.91 2.84 -4.00
C SER A 39 15.51 1.54 -4.70
N ARG A 40 14.51 0.81 -4.17
CA ARG A 40 13.98 -0.44 -4.72
C ARG A 40 12.64 -0.26 -5.45
N LEU A 41 12.13 0.95 -5.58
CA LEU A 41 10.87 1.20 -6.27
C LEU A 41 10.91 0.77 -7.75
N PRO A 42 11.97 1.07 -8.53
CA PRO A 42 12.05 0.61 -9.92
C PRO A 42 12.01 -0.93 -10.03
N ILE A 43 12.82 -1.62 -9.22
CA ILE A 43 12.86 -3.10 -9.17
C ILE A 43 11.49 -3.66 -8.79
N ARG A 44 10.80 -3.03 -7.83
CA ARG A 44 9.47 -3.46 -7.40
C ARG A 44 8.42 -3.33 -8.50
N ILE A 45 8.52 -2.31 -9.34
CA ILE A 45 7.66 -2.11 -10.51
C ILE A 45 7.94 -3.20 -11.56
N GLU A 46 9.21 -3.53 -11.80
CA GLU A 46 9.61 -4.63 -12.68
C GLU A 46 9.08 -5.98 -12.18
N ASP A 47 9.19 -6.25 -10.88
CA ASP A 47 8.64 -7.46 -10.24
C ASP A 47 7.13 -7.60 -10.47
N TYR A 48 6.39 -6.49 -10.49
CA TYR A 48 4.95 -6.55 -10.77
C TYR A 48 4.67 -6.97 -12.20
N HIS A 49 5.42 -6.48 -13.18
CA HIS A 49 5.27 -6.88 -14.58
C HIS A 49 5.61 -8.36 -14.84
N GLN A 50 6.45 -8.96 -14.00
CA GLN A 50 6.84 -10.37 -14.10
C GLN A 50 5.88 -11.33 -13.39
N GLN A 51 4.99 -10.84 -12.52
CA GLN A 51 4.07 -11.70 -11.78
C GLN A 51 2.98 -12.28 -12.69
N ALA A 52 2.80 -13.62 -12.66
CA ALA A 52 1.84 -14.34 -13.50
C ALA A 52 0.41 -13.75 -13.43
N ARG A 53 -0.06 -13.40 -12.23
CA ARG A 53 -1.38 -12.75 -12.02
C ARG A 53 -1.51 -11.39 -12.73
N TRP A 54 -0.43 -10.63 -12.84
CA TRP A 54 -0.44 -9.33 -13.54
C TRP A 54 -0.47 -9.51 -15.05
N GLN A 55 0.21 -10.56 -15.53
CA GLN A 55 0.21 -10.94 -16.94
C GLN A 55 -1.16 -11.47 -17.38
N GLU A 56 -1.87 -12.22 -16.52
CA GLU A 56 -3.22 -12.71 -16.79
C GLU A 56 -4.23 -11.59 -17.00
N HIS A 57 -4.21 -10.56 -16.15
CA HIS A 57 -5.06 -9.38 -16.30
C HIS A 57 -4.54 -8.38 -17.34
N GLY A 58 -3.30 -8.53 -17.80
CA GLY A 58 -2.67 -7.62 -18.77
C GLY A 58 -2.51 -6.20 -18.22
N PHE A 59 -2.20 -6.05 -16.93
CA PHE A 59 -2.04 -4.73 -16.32
C PHE A 59 -0.78 -4.02 -16.81
N VAL A 60 -0.95 -2.75 -17.17
CA VAL A 60 0.10 -1.79 -17.44
C VAL A 60 0.10 -0.77 -16.32
N ILE A 61 1.24 -0.60 -15.64
CA ILE A 61 1.44 0.50 -14.70
C ILE A 61 1.54 1.78 -15.53
N CYS A 62 0.75 2.79 -15.20
CA CYS A 62 0.74 4.08 -15.91
C CYS A 62 1.36 5.21 -15.08
N ASP A 63 1.17 5.17 -13.76
CA ASP A 63 1.63 6.22 -12.87
C ASP A 63 1.94 5.67 -11.47
N VAL A 64 2.82 6.36 -10.76
CA VAL A 64 3.25 6.06 -9.39
C VAL A 64 3.10 7.31 -8.56
N LEU A 65 2.10 7.33 -7.68
CA LEU A 65 1.93 8.41 -6.72
C LEU A 65 2.60 8.01 -5.40
N MET A 66 3.67 8.70 -5.04
CA MET A 66 4.27 8.57 -3.71
C MET A 66 3.35 9.22 -2.68
N MET A 67 2.85 8.42 -1.74
CA MET A 67 1.91 8.90 -0.72
C MET A 67 2.63 9.30 0.57
N GLY A 68 3.87 8.83 0.75
CA GLY A 68 4.83 9.39 1.70
C GLY A 68 6.03 8.49 1.98
N VAL A 69 6.86 8.96 2.89
CA VAL A 69 8.23 8.50 3.11
C VAL A 69 8.49 8.36 4.61
N SER A 70 9.21 7.31 5.00
CA SER A 70 9.57 7.01 6.38
C SER A 70 11.02 6.55 6.48
N HIS A 71 11.70 6.95 7.56
CA HIS A 71 13.07 6.49 7.87
C HIS A 71 13.14 5.01 8.27
N THR A 72 12.01 4.37 8.55
CA THR A 72 11.94 2.93 8.87
C THR A 72 10.82 2.26 8.09
N GLU A 73 10.90 0.94 7.87
CA GLU A 73 9.85 0.18 7.18
C GLU A 73 8.54 0.11 7.97
N TRP A 74 8.58 0.28 9.29
CA TRP A 74 7.43 0.02 10.14
C TRP A 74 6.24 0.96 9.85
N PRO A 75 6.38 2.30 9.76
CA PRO A 75 5.27 3.19 9.40
C PRO A 75 4.69 2.92 8.00
N ALA A 76 5.54 2.60 7.02
CA ALA A 76 5.09 2.31 5.66
C ALA A 76 4.31 0.98 5.61
N LYS A 77 4.79 -0.05 6.33
CA LYS A 77 4.10 -1.33 6.49
C LYS A 77 2.77 -1.17 7.21
N ARG A 78 2.77 -0.41 8.30
CA ARG A 78 1.58 -0.06 9.08
C ARG A 78 0.50 0.55 8.18
N ALA A 79 0.89 1.53 7.38
CA ALA A 79 -0.01 2.23 6.48
C ALA A 79 -0.61 1.32 5.40
N GLU A 80 0.25 0.56 4.72
CA GLU A 80 -0.15 -0.45 3.72
C GLU A 80 -1.15 -1.45 4.31
N GLN A 81 -0.85 -2.00 5.50
CA GLN A 81 -1.70 -2.98 6.17
C GLN A 81 -3.05 -2.41 6.62
N HIS A 82 -3.10 -1.19 7.16
CA HIS A 82 -4.36 -0.53 7.50
C HIS A 82 -5.27 -0.40 6.27
N ILE A 83 -4.74 0.16 5.18
CA ILE A 83 -5.50 0.40 3.95
C ILE A 83 -6.02 -0.92 3.38
N HIS A 84 -5.16 -1.93 3.29
CA HIS A 84 -5.59 -3.25 2.81
C HIS A 84 -6.64 -3.88 3.74
N GLY A 85 -6.48 -3.76 5.05
CA GLY A 85 -7.42 -4.25 6.05
C GLY A 85 -8.79 -3.60 5.92
N VAL A 86 -8.86 -2.28 5.88
CA VAL A 86 -10.11 -1.53 5.72
C VAL A 86 -10.78 -1.83 4.39
N MET A 87 -10.01 -1.90 3.29
CA MET A 87 -10.58 -2.23 1.98
C MET A 87 -11.15 -3.64 1.94
N LYS A 88 -10.44 -4.64 2.49
CA LYS A 88 -10.93 -6.03 2.56
C LYS A 88 -12.17 -6.17 3.46
N GLN A 89 -12.23 -5.44 4.57
CA GLN A 89 -13.35 -5.55 5.52
C GLN A 89 -14.58 -4.74 5.12
N ARG A 90 -14.39 -3.51 4.62
CA ARG A 90 -15.48 -2.53 4.43
C ARG A 90 -15.82 -2.27 2.97
N LYS A 91 -14.92 -2.61 2.04
CA LYS A 91 -15.04 -2.27 0.62
C LYS A 91 -14.66 -3.43 -0.30
N LEU A 92 -14.92 -4.67 0.12
CA LEU A 92 -14.54 -5.88 -0.61
C LEU A 92 -15.01 -5.89 -2.08
N ALA A 93 -16.19 -5.34 -2.37
CA ALA A 93 -16.72 -5.24 -3.73
C ALA A 93 -15.85 -4.38 -4.69
N LEU A 94 -15.03 -3.50 -4.12
CA LEU A 94 -14.08 -2.66 -4.85
C LEU A 94 -12.71 -3.33 -5.02
N CYS A 95 -12.45 -4.44 -4.32
CA CYS A 95 -11.27 -5.26 -4.50
C CYS A 95 -11.48 -6.18 -5.71
N LEU A 96 -10.48 -6.25 -6.57
CA LEU A 96 -10.37 -7.31 -7.56
C LEU A 96 -9.82 -8.54 -6.84
N GLU A 97 -10.69 -9.50 -6.52
CA GLU A 97 -10.29 -10.77 -5.89
C GLU A 97 -9.46 -10.58 -4.58
N GLU A 98 -8.63 -11.54 -4.20
CA GLU A 98 -7.67 -11.43 -3.09
C GLU A 98 -6.41 -10.61 -3.46
N SER A 99 -6.41 -9.92 -4.61
CA SER A 99 -5.19 -9.43 -5.25
C SER A 99 -4.66 -8.07 -4.76
N GLU A 100 -5.32 -7.42 -3.79
CA GLU A 100 -4.99 -6.06 -3.31
C GLU A 100 -4.88 -5.05 -4.46
N VAL A 101 -5.64 -5.30 -5.53
CA VAL A 101 -5.90 -4.40 -6.64
C VAL A 101 -7.33 -3.90 -6.49
N TYR A 102 -7.54 -2.61 -6.73
CA TYR A 102 -8.79 -1.92 -6.49
C TYR A 102 -9.36 -1.31 -7.76
N LYS A 103 -10.66 -1.40 -7.95
CA LYS A 103 -11.37 -0.82 -9.10
C LYS A 103 -11.29 0.72 -9.08
N SER A 104 -11.60 1.34 -10.22
CA SER A 104 -11.63 2.80 -10.40
C SER A 104 -12.35 3.55 -9.26
N ASP A 105 -13.48 3.01 -8.82
CA ASP A 105 -14.37 3.65 -7.85
C ASP A 105 -13.78 3.66 -6.43
N ALA A 106 -12.71 2.91 -6.20
CA ALA A 106 -11.97 2.91 -4.93
C ALA A 106 -11.11 4.17 -4.73
N LYS A 107 -10.81 4.93 -5.79
CA LYS A 107 -9.83 6.05 -5.73
C LYS A 107 -10.10 7.00 -4.56
N GLY A 108 -11.32 7.50 -4.44
CA GLY A 108 -11.69 8.46 -3.40
C GLY A 108 -11.51 7.88 -1.99
N TYR A 109 -11.86 6.61 -1.81
CA TYR A 109 -11.68 5.90 -0.55
C TYR A 109 -10.21 5.69 -0.21
N LEU A 110 -9.41 5.23 -1.18
CA LEU A 110 -7.98 5.02 -0.99
C LEU A 110 -7.29 6.34 -0.60
N VAL A 111 -7.57 7.43 -1.31
CA VAL A 111 -7.02 8.76 -0.98
C VAL A 111 -7.43 9.20 0.42
N ALA A 112 -8.69 9.05 0.81
CA ALA A 112 -9.15 9.37 2.16
C ALA A 112 -8.41 8.53 3.22
N LEU A 113 -8.28 7.22 3.00
CA LEU A 113 -7.56 6.33 3.91
C LEU A 113 -6.07 6.70 4.01
N PHE A 114 -5.43 7.14 2.93
CA PHE A 114 -4.06 7.64 3.00
C PHE A 114 -3.95 8.88 3.90
N HIS A 115 -4.85 9.85 3.76
CA HIS A 115 -4.89 11.03 4.61
C HIS A 115 -5.16 10.69 6.08
N GLU A 116 -6.10 9.79 6.34
CA GLU A 116 -6.41 9.30 7.70
C GLU A 116 -5.20 8.59 8.31
N THR A 117 -4.56 7.70 7.54
CA THR A 117 -3.43 6.90 7.99
C THR A 117 -2.20 7.74 8.32
N TYR A 118 -1.95 8.80 7.55
CA TYR A 118 -0.85 9.73 7.81
C TYR A 118 -1.03 10.49 9.13
N ASN A 119 -2.28 10.80 9.50
CA ASN A 119 -2.61 11.52 10.72
C ASN A 119 -2.84 10.59 11.93
N MET A 120 -2.69 9.28 11.76
CA MET A 120 -2.99 8.29 12.79
C MET A 120 -1.83 8.13 13.79
N THR A 121 -2.12 8.22 15.09
CA THR A 121 -1.14 7.92 16.14
C THR A 121 -0.84 6.42 16.22
N VAL A 122 0.26 6.05 16.89
CA VAL A 122 0.62 4.64 17.13
C VAL A 122 -0.46 3.92 17.94
N GLU A 123 -1.05 4.59 18.93
CA GLU A 123 -2.11 4.03 19.78
C GLU A 123 -3.40 3.78 19.00
N GLN A 124 -3.79 4.72 18.13
CA GLN A 124 -4.97 4.58 17.27
C GLN A 124 -4.86 3.37 16.34
N PHE A 125 -3.69 3.18 15.70
CA PHE A 125 -3.47 2.02 14.84
C PHE A 125 -3.55 0.69 15.61
N ARG A 126 -2.92 0.62 16.80
CA ARG A 126 -2.97 -0.59 17.66
C ARG A 126 -4.40 -0.93 18.10
N ALA A 127 -5.21 0.07 18.39
CA ALA A 127 -6.61 -0.11 18.77
C ALA A 127 -7.45 -0.69 17.62
N GLU A 128 -7.14 -0.35 16.37
CA GLU A 128 -7.81 -0.90 15.20
C GLU A 128 -7.41 -2.35 14.90
N GLU A 129 -6.13 -2.72 15.08
CA GLU A 129 -5.68 -4.12 14.99
C GLU A 129 -6.31 -5.04 16.06
N MET A 130 -6.83 -4.44 17.15
CA MET A 130 -7.56 -5.15 18.20
C MET A 130 -9.03 -5.44 17.86
N TYR A 131 -9.60 -4.86 16.79
CA TYR A 131 -10.96 -5.19 16.39
C TYR A 131 -10.99 -6.49 15.59
N ARG A 132 -11.40 -7.55 16.26
CA ARG A 132 -11.44 -8.92 15.76
C ARG A 132 -12.85 -9.30 15.33
N GLY A 133 -12.93 -9.93 14.16
CA GLY A 133 -14.09 -10.72 13.78
C GLY A 133 -14.42 -11.78 14.85
N PRO A 134 -15.59 -12.42 14.76
CA PRO A 134 -16.24 -13.17 15.83
C PRO A 134 -15.43 -14.31 16.49
N ASP A 135 -14.27 -14.71 15.94
CA ASP A 135 -13.57 -15.95 16.31
C ASP A 135 -12.20 -15.76 17.00
N GLY A 136 -11.90 -14.60 17.58
CA GLY A 136 -10.95 -14.49 18.70
C GLY A 136 -9.44 -14.81 18.52
N HIS A 137 -8.93 -15.23 17.36
CA HIS A 137 -7.50 -15.67 17.21
C HIS A 137 -6.41 -14.59 17.22
N ARG A 138 -5.79 -14.31 18.38
CA ARG A 138 -4.81 -13.21 18.68
C ARG A 138 -3.46 -13.40 17.98
N PHE A 139 -3.17 -12.60 16.95
CA PHE A 139 -1.79 -12.37 16.52
C PHE A 139 -1.26 -11.16 17.26
N VAL A 140 -0.44 -11.41 18.28
CA VAL A 140 0.40 -10.40 18.92
C VAL A 140 1.74 -10.47 18.20
N THR A 141 2.14 -9.38 17.55
CA THR A 141 3.58 -9.14 17.32
C THR A 141 3.99 -7.99 18.24
N SER A 142 4.43 -8.36 19.44
CA SER A 142 5.11 -7.47 20.36
C SER A 142 6.38 -6.96 19.69
N VAL A 143 6.47 -5.65 19.46
CA VAL A 143 7.75 -4.95 19.29
C VAL A 143 7.86 -3.97 20.44
N VAL A 144 8.77 -4.26 21.35
CA VAL A 144 9.21 -3.35 22.41
C VAL A 144 10.07 -2.28 21.74
N PHE A 145 9.82 -1.00 22.03
CA PHE A 145 10.77 0.06 21.76
C PHE A 145 11.38 0.43 23.11
N ASP A 146 12.70 0.26 23.24
CA ASP A 146 13.45 0.97 24.26
C ASP A 146 13.35 2.46 23.90
N ASP A 147 12.80 3.24 24.82
CA ASP A 147 12.95 4.69 24.81
C ASP A 147 14.46 4.97 24.93
N ALA A 148 15.08 5.37 23.82
CA ALA A 148 16.38 5.99 23.87
C ALA A 148 16.20 7.51 24.07
N PRO A 149 16.98 8.12 24.97
CA PRO A 149 16.74 9.44 25.56
C PRO A 149 16.74 10.62 24.58
#